data_AF-A0AAD4DNP2-F1
#
_entry.id   AF-A0AAD4DNP2-F1
#
_cell.length_a   1.000
_cell.length_b   1.000
_cell.length_c   1.000
_cell.angle_alpha   90.00
_cell.angle_beta   90.00
_cell.angle_gamma   90.00
#
_symmetry.space_group_name_H-M   'P 1'
#
loop_
_entity.id
_entity.type
_entity.pdbx_description
1 polymer ?
#
loop_
_entity_poly.entity_id
_entity_poly.type
_entity_poly.pdbx_seq_one_letter_code
_entity_poly.pdbx_strand_id
1 'polypeptide(L)'
;MNHGNGYISLLCPEIQRIILEHLGLSDLITLAETRNENKEGIKDYIAKRRVKLFRSFVDDVDGLLSMMEDTGSVVSGSSALSLIRPEAEELRARDMDVYVTEAFEEEVLKHLKEKEGYAGAGDVVLKQEYNDSAMAKIFKLEKGEKKVDVIVTHWTAAVAPILQFHTTSVMNYITADSLVCLYPRWTTEKKGFVNPRLYLEGKSTLHTVEGLMKYVGRGFKIRADPLQLGEHNCEDNTDNQGGYCPHKLRSTVDDEVMQWNYSPTKTLGETTIVCQTMPVMVWCLGGYECAVGNKDETMSMMFVCA
;
A
#
# COMPACT_ATOMS: atom_id res chain seq x y z
N MET A 1 4.78 -45.51 7.21
CA MET A 1 4.29 -44.51 8.17
C MET A 1 3.51 -43.48 7.37
N ASN A 2 2.19 -43.41 7.55
CA ASN A 2 1.39 -42.37 6.91
C ASN A 2 1.79 -41.04 7.53
N HIS A 3 2.40 -40.15 6.76
CA HIS A 3 2.48 -38.74 7.13
C HIS A 3 1.04 -38.24 7.21
N GLY A 4 0.50 -38.20 8.43
CA GLY A 4 -0.75 -37.56 8.72
C GLY A 4 -0.59 -36.08 8.39
N ASN A 5 -0.94 -35.73 7.17
CA ASN A 5 -0.94 -34.34 6.73
C ASN A 5 -1.98 -33.59 7.58
N GLY A 6 -1.51 -32.73 8.48
CA GLY A 6 -2.37 -31.80 9.19
C GLY A 6 -2.83 -30.74 8.21
N TYR A 7 -4.11 -30.72 7.86
CA TYR A 7 -4.66 -29.76 6.91
C TYR A 7 -5.53 -28.74 7.61
N ILE A 8 -5.35 -27.45 7.29
CA ILE A 8 -6.29 -26.41 7.71
C ILE A 8 -7.69 -26.68 7.14
N SER A 9 -7.79 -27.24 5.93
CA SER A 9 -9.05 -27.63 5.30
C SER A 9 -9.83 -28.75 6.02
N LEU A 10 -9.16 -29.53 6.88
CA LEU A 10 -9.83 -30.52 7.73
C LEU A 10 -10.44 -29.91 8.99
N LEU A 11 -10.05 -28.70 9.36
CA LEU A 11 -10.66 -27.99 10.47
C LEU A 11 -12.05 -27.52 10.06
N CYS A 12 -12.99 -27.45 10.99
CA CYS A 12 -14.30 -26.86 10.67
C CYS A 12 -14.15 -25.37 10.34
N PRO A 13 -15.05 -24.79 9.51
CA PRO A 13 -14.94 -23.40 9.05
C PRO A 13 -14.75 -22.37 10.16
N GLU A 14 -15.37 -22.59 11.33
CA GLU A 14 -15.24 -21.73 12.50
C GLU A 14 -13.80 -21.66 13.04
N ILE A 15 -13.11 -22.81 13.12
CA ILE A 15 -11.72 -22.88 13.61
C ILE A 15 -10.77 -22.32 12.56
N GLN A 16 -11.02 -22.58 11.27
CA GLN A 16 -10.25 -21.97 10.20
C GLN A 16 -10.33 -20.44 10.29
N ARG A 17 -11.54 -19.89 10.47
CA ARG A 17 -11.75 -18.45 10.62
C ARG A 17 -10.98 -17.88 11.81
N ILE A 18 -11.03 -18.52 12.97
CA ILE A 18 -10.28 -18.08 14.16
C ILE A 18 -8.77 -18.05 13.89
N ILE A 19 -8.22 -19.09 13.26
CA ILE A 19 -6.79 -19.14 12.90
C ILE A 19 -6.46 -18.00 11.95
N LEU A 20 -7.21 -17.89 10.85
CA LEU A 20 -6.97 -16.89 9.81
C LEU A 20 -7.13 -15.46 10.36
N GLU A 21 -7.98 -15.21 11.35
CA GLU A 21 -8.15 -13.92 12.02
C GLU A 21 -6.88 -13.43 12.72
N HIS A 22 -6.00 -14.33 13.15
CA HIS A 22 -4.75 -14.02 13.83
C HIS A 22 -3.53 -13.99 12.90
N LEU A 23 -3.69 -14.34 11.62
CA LEU A 23 -2.62 -14.30 10.64
C LEU A 23 -2.55 -12.94 9.93
N GLY A 24 -1.34 -12.39 9.87
CA GLY A 24 -0.99 -11.27 9.02
C GLY A 24 -0.96 -11.69 7.55
N LEU A 25 -0.89 -10.73 6.63
CA LEU A 25 -0.94 -11.03 5.19
C LEU A 25 0.22 -11.90 4.71
N SER A 26 1.44 -11.69 5.20
CA SER A 26 2.59 -12.52 4.82
C SER A 26 2.39 -13.99 5.22
N ASP A 27 1.88 -14.25 6.42
CA ASP A 27 1.57 -15.62 6.88
C ASP A 27 0.45 -16.24 6.05
N LEU A 28 -0.55 -15.45 5.67
CA LEU A 28 -1.64 -15.90 4.79
C LEU A 28 -1.13 -16.26 3.40
N ILE A 29 -0.23 -15.47 2.82
CA ILE A 29 0.37 -15.78 1.51
C ILE A 29 1.20 -17.05 1.60
N THR A 30 2.06 -17.15 2.62
CA THR A 30 2.87 -18.36 2.87
C THR A 30 1.97 -19.59 3.00
N LEU A 31 0.85 -19.48 3.72
CA LEU A 31 -0.12 -20.56 3.86
C LEU A 31 -0.82 -20.88 2.53
N ALA A 32 -1.13 -19.87 1.72
CA ALA A 32 -1.73 -20.05 0.39
C ALA A 32 -0.80 -20.78 -0.58
N GLU A 33 0.51 -20.58 -0.48
CA GLU A 33 1.52 -21.25 -1.32
C GLU A 33 1.68 -22.75 -0.99
N THR A 34 1.24 -23.19 0.19
CA THR A 34 1.37 -24.61 0.56
C THR A 34 0.51 -25.53 -0.31
N ARG A 35 -0.69 -25.08 -0.74
CA ARG A 35 -1.66 -25.86 -1.54
C ARG A 35 -2.68 -24.97 -2.27
N ASN A 36 -3.15 -25.45 -3.43
CA ASN A 36 -4.19 -24.77 -4.22
C ASN A 36 -5.52 -24.60 -3.46
N GLU A 37 -5.93 -25.57 -2.64
CA GLU A 37 -7.16 -25.44 -1.86
C GLU A 37 -7.06 -24.33 -0.80
N ASN A 38 -5.88 -24.20 -0.17
CA ASN A 38 -5.61 -23.12 0.78
C ASN A 38 -5.61 -21.77 0.06
N LYS A 39 -5.04 -21.71 -1.15
CA LYS A 39 -5.00 -20.49 -1.97
C LYS A 39 -6.39 -19.92 -2.22
N GLU A 40 -7.34 -20.72 -2.67
CA GLU A 40 -8.71 -20.23 -2.93
C GLU A 40 -9.44 -19.84 -1.63
N GLY A 41 -9.29 -20.63 -0.56
CA GLY A 41 -9.89 -20.29 0.74
C GLY A 41 -9.34 -18.98 1.33
N ILE A 42 -8.02 -18.78 1.24
CA ILE A 42 -7.35 -17.57 1.72
C ILE A 42 -7.69 -16.36 0.85
N LYS A 43 -7.85 -16.56 -0.45
CA LYS A 43 -8.27 -15.51 -1.39
C LYS A 43 -9.67 -15.01 -1.09
N ASP A 44 -10.63 -15.92 -0.93
CA ASP A 44 -11.99 -15.59 -0.50
C ASP A 44 -11.98 -14.89 0.87
N TYR A 45 -11.16 -15.37 1.80
CA TYR A 45 -11.00 -14.76 3.12
C TYR A 45 -10.45 -13.32 3.07
N ILE A 46 -9.39 -13.06 2.32
CA ILE A 46 -8.81 -11.73 2.13
C ILE A 46 -9.79 -10.80 1.39
N ALA A 47 -10.52 -11.31 0.39
CA ALA A 47 -11.58 -10.55 -0.28
C ALA A 47 -12.70 -10.14 0.70
N LYS A 48 -13.15 -11.05 1.56
CA LYS A 48 -14.14 -10.75 2.62
C LYS A 48 -13.62 -9.71 3.62
N ARG A 49 -12.33 -9.77 3.99
CA ARG A 49 -11.69 -8.74 4.84
C ARG A 49 -11.72 -7.36 4.18
N ARG A 50 -11.38 -7.26 2.90
CA ARG A 50 -11.49 -6.01 2.13
C ARG A 50 -12.92 -5.48 2.12
N VAL A 51 -13.90 -6.32 1.81
CA VAL A 51 -15.32 -5.89 1.80
C VAL A 51 -15.74 -5.40 3.18
N LYS A 52 -15.34 -6.07 4.26
CA LYS A 52 -15.61 -5.63 5.63
C LYS A 52 -14.98 -4.27 5.94
N LEU A 53 -13.74 -4.04 5.50
CA LEU A 53 -13.08 -2.74 5.63
C LEU A 53 -13.84 -1.66 4.86
N PHE A 54 -14.13 -1.85 3.58
CA PHE A 54 -14.82 -0.82 2.79
C PHE A 54 -16.24 -0.55 3.29
N ARG A 55 -16.95 -1.57 3.80
CA ARG A 55 -18.28 -1.39 4.38
C ARG A 55 -18.29 -0.48 5.62
N SER A 56 -17.15 -0.28 6.30
CA SER A 56 -17.08 0.70 7.39
C SER A 56 -17.09 2.16 6.89
N PHE A 57 -16.85 2.39 5.60
CA PHE A 57 -16.87 3.71 4.98
C PHE A 57 -18.05 3.86 4.03
N VAL A 58 -18.20 2.97 3.06
CA VAL A 58 -19.26 3.03 2.04
C VAL A 58 -20.39 2.04 2.32
N ASP A 59 -21.59 2.38 1.89
CA ASP A 59 -22.75 1.49 1.93
C ASP A 59 -22.77 0.57 0.71
N ASP A 60 -22.35 1.03 -0.48
CA ASP A 60 -22.21 0.23 -1.72
C ASP A 60 -20.74 -0.07 -2.06
N VAL A 61 -20.22 -1.15 -1.49
CA VAL A 61 -18.83 -1.61 -1.73
C VAL A 61 -18.59 -2.00 -3.19
N ASP A 62 -19.59 -2.60 -3.86
CA ASP A 62 -19.41 -3.04 -5.25
C ASP A 62 -19.38 -1.82 -6.19
N GLY A 63 -20.21 -0.81 -5.92
CA GLY A 63 -20.15 0.49 -6.58
C GLY A 63 -18.80 1.19 -6.40
N LEU A 64 -18.24 1.18 -5.18
CA LEU A 64 -16.90 1.73 -4.93
C LEU A 64 -15.82 0.98 -5.71
N LEU A 65 -15.85 -0.36 -5.72
CA LEU A 65 -14.87 -1.18 -6.44
C LEU A 65 -14.95 -0.97 -7.96
N SER A 66 -16.16 -0.89 -8.52
CA SER A 66 -16.36 -0.56 -9.95
C SER A 66 -15.78 0.82 -10.27
N MET A 67 -16.07 1.82 -9.43
CA MET A 67 -15.52 3.16 -9.59
C MET A 67 -13.98 3.15 -9.54
N MET A 68 -13.39 2.39 -8.62
CA MET A 68 -11.93 2.24 -8.55
C MET A 68 -11.33 1.59 -9.80
N GLU A 69 -12.02 0.61 -10.37
CA GLU A 69 -11.61 -0.07 -11.61
C GLU A 69 -11.66 0.91 -12.80
N ASP A 70 -12.75 1.65 -12.94
CA ASP A 70 -12.99 2.58 -14.05
C ASP A 70 -12.05 3.80 -14.01
N THR A 71 -11.75 4.31 -12.81
CA THR A 71 -10.95 5.54 -12.61
C THR A 71 -9.47 5.27 -12.37
N GLY A 72 -9.07 4.01 -12.15
CA GLY A 72 -7.72 3.66 -11.70
C GLY A 72 -7.38 4.25 -10.32
N SER A 73 -8.38 4.58 -9.50
CA SER A 73 -8.15 5.07 -8.15
C SER A 73 -7.77 3.94 -7.18
N VAL A 74 -7.03 4.29 -6.13
CA VAL A 74 -6.53 3.33 -5.15
C VAL A 74 -6.79 3.80 -3.73
N VAL A 75 -6.95 2.88 -2.79
CA VAL A 75 -7.04 3.19 -1.35
C VAL A 75 -5.70 2.89 -0.68
N SER A 76 -5.19 3.79 0.15
CA SER A 76 -3.88 3.60 0.83
C SER A 76 -3.96 3.93 2.33
N GLY A 77 -2.83 4.31 2.92
CA GLY A 77 -2.74 4.80 4.29
C GLY A 77 -3.10 3.74 5.34
N SER A 78 -3.90 4.17 6.33
CA SER A 78 -4.29 3.30 7.45
C SER A 78 -5.19 2.14 7.00
N SER A 79 -5.97 2.35 5.94
CA SER A 79 -6.87 1.35 5.35
C SER A 79 -6.09 0.17 4.77
N ALA A 80 -5.13 0.41 3.89
CA ALA A 80 -4.30 -0.65 3.32
C ALA A 80 -3.46 -1.38 4.38
N LEU A 81 -2.89 -0.64 5.33
CA LEU A 81 -2.13 -1.23 6.43
C LEU A 81 -2.99 -2.14 7.33
N SER A 82 -4.25 -1.78 7.57
CA SER A 82 -5.18 -2.59 8.38
C SER A 82 -5.54 -3.94 7.74
N LEU A 83 -5.47 -4.06 6.41
CA LEU A 83 -5.62 -5.35 5.72
C LEU A 83 -4.35 -6.19 5.79
N ILE A 84 -3.18 -5.56 5.70
CA ILE A 84 -1.88 -6.25 5.78
C ILE A 84 -1.66 -6.79 7.20
N ARG A 85 -2.08 -6.02 8.20
CA ARG A 85 -1.84 -6.25 9.64
C ARG A 85 -3.13 -6.15 10.47
N PRO A 86 -4.08 -7.06 10.28
CA PRO A 86 -5.36 -7.05 10.98
C PRO A 86 -5.24 -7.29 12.48
N GLU A 87 -4.14 -7.89 12.95
CA GLU A 87 -3.90 -8.22 14.35
C GLU A 87 -3.56 -7.00 15.23
N ALA A 88 -3.20 -5.88 14.60
CA ALA A 88 -2.75 -4.68 15.27
C ALA A 88 -3.89 -3.65 15.35
N GLU A 89 -4.67 -3.67 16.43
CA GLU A 89 -5.82 -2.76 16.65
C GLU A 89 -5.42 -1.28 16.54
N GLU A 90 -4.19 -0.93 16.90
CA GLU A 90 -3.63 0.42 16.75
C GLU A 90 -3.53 0.89 15.29
N LEU A 91 -3.57 -0.05 14.33
CA LEU A 91 -3.53 0.20 12.89
C LEU A 91 -4.92 0.25 12.26
N ARG A 92 -5.99 0.07 13.05
CA ARG A 92 -7.36 0.17 12.55
C ARG A 92 -7.60 1.51 11.86
N ALA A 93 -8.11 1.43 10.64
CA ALA A 93 -8.44 2.60 9.85
C ALA A 93 -9.57 3.38 10.50
N ARG A 94 -9.35 4.69 10.68
CA ARG A 94 -10.37 5.64 11.16
C ARG A 94 -10.87 6.53 10.02
N ASP A 95 -10.09 6.59 8.97
CA ASP A 95 -10.23 7.35 7.74
C ASP A 95 -9.91 6.41 6.57
N MET A 96 -10.47 6.74 5.41
CA MET A 96 -10.14 6.09 4.14
C MET A 96 -9.52 7.11 3.20
N ASP A 97 -8.29 6.86 2.79
CA ASP A 97 -7.53 7.72 1.89
C ASP A 97 -7.65 7.17 0.47
N VAL A 98 -8.43 7.86 -0.39
CA VAL A 98 -8.64 7.51 -1.80
C VAL A 98 -7.73 8.39 -2.66
N TYR A 99 -6.85 7.77 -3.43
CA TYR A 99 -5.94 8.44 -4.36
C TYR A 99 -6.50 8.37 -5.77
N VAL A 100 -6.51 9.49 -6.48
CA VAL A 100 -7.05 9.59 -7.84
C VAL A 100 -6.22 10.58 -8.67
N THR A 101 -6.19 10.41 -9.99
CA THR A 101 -5.61 11.39 -10.91
C THR A 101 -6.57 12.58 -11.13
N GLU A 102 -6.05 13.74 -11.55
CA GLU A 102 -6.88 14.91 -11.88
C GLU A 102 -7.96 14.60 -12.94
N ALA A 103 -7.69 13.66 -13.85
CA ALA A 103 -8.61 13.29 -14.92
C ALA A 103 -9.93 12.67 -14.41
N PHE A 104 -9.90 11.99 -13.27
CA PHE A 104 -11.06 11.30 -12.69
C PHE A 104 -11.54 11.90 -11.37
N GLU A 105 -10.98 13.04 -10.95
CA GLU A 105 -11.34 13.75 -9.71
C GLU A 105 -12.85 13.95 -9.55
N GLU A 106 -13.51 14.49 -10.58
CA GLU A 106 -14.94 14.78 -10.54
C GLU A 106 -15.78 13.51 -10.40
N GLU A 107 -15.40 12.43 -11.08
CA GLU A 107 -16.12 11.16 -11.06
C GLU A 107 -16.08 10.50 -9.67
N VAL A 108 -14.89 10.45 -9.05
CA VAL A 108 -14.72 9.91 -7.69
C VAL A 108 -15.51 10.75 -6.68
N LEU A 109 -15.41 12.08 -6.75
CA LEU A 109 -16.14 12.97 -5.86
C LEU A 109 -17.66 12.84 -6.04
N LYS A 110 -18.12 12.71 -7.28
CA LYS A 110 -19.53 12.51 -7.60
C LYS A 110 -20.04 11.20 -7.02
N HIS A 111 -19.29 10.11 -7.17
CA HIS A 111 -19.64 8.82 -6.58
C HIS A 111 -19.79 8.93 -5.06
N LEU A 112 -18.78 9.46 -4.36
CA LEU A 112 -18.80 9.57 -2.90
C LEU A 112 -19.91 10.51 -2.39
N LYS A 113 -20.20 11.61 -3.09
CA LYS A 113 -21.23 12.57 -2.67
C LYS A 113 -22.63 12.11 -3.01
N GLU A 114 -22.88 11.71 -4.26
CA GLU A 114 -24.23 11.42 -4.75
C GLU A 114 -24.70 10.00 -4.45
N LYS A 115 -23.79 9.01 -4.48
CA LYS A 115 -24.14 7.61 -4.22
C LYS A 115 -23.97 7.25 -2.75
N GLU A 116 -22.88 7.70 -2.16
CA GLU A 116 -22.55 7.36 -0.77
C GLU A 116 -23.02 8.39 0.26
N GLY A 117 -23.45 9.58 -0.18
CA GLY A 117 -24.01 10.60 0.71
C GLY A 117 -22.98 11.31 1.59
N TYR A 118 -21.72 11.32 1.18
CA TYR A 118 -20.69 12.13 1.85
C TYR A 118 -20.89 13.63 1.55
N ALA A 119 -20.64 14.47 2.56
CA ALA A 119 -20.61 15.91 2.40
C ALA A 119 -19.16 16.43 2.42
N GLY A 120 -18.89 17.52 1.68
CA GLY A 120 -17.59 18.18 1.75
C GLY A 120 -17.42 18.92 3.07
N ALA A 121 -16.34 18.65 3.80
CA ALA A 121 -16.03 19.33 5.06
C ALA A 121 -15.53 20.78 4.86
N GLY A 122 -15.49 21.29 3.63
CA GLY A 122 -15.17 22.69 3.30
C GLY A 122 -13.70 22.96 2.94
N ASP A 123 -12.78 22.06 3.26
CA ASP A 123 -11.36 22.29 3.01
C ASP A 123 -10.89 21.58 1.72
N VAL A 124 -10.64 22.38 0.67
CA VAL A 124 -9.71 21.99 -0.39
C VAL A 124 -8.34 22.49 0.07
N VAL A 125 -7.49 21.59 0.55
CA VAL A 125 -6.11 21.95 0.89
C VAL A 125 -5.34 22.09 -0.42
N LEU A 126 -5.13 23.33 -0.87
CA LEU A 126 -4.43 23.67 -2.11
C LEU A 126 -2.92 23.83 -1.91
N LYS A 127 -2.18 23.39 -2.92
CA LYS A 127 -0.74 23.30 -3.24
C LYS A 127 0.31 24.22 -2.56
N GLN A 128 -0.01 25.25 -1.79
CA GLN A 128 1.04 26.15 -1.25
C GLN A 128 1.98 25.47 -0.24
N GLU A 129 1.59 24.36 0.38
CA GLU A 129 2.42 23.61 1.34
C GLU A 129 3.19 22.41 0.73
N TYR A 130 2.97 22.07 -0.55
CA TYR A 130 3.44 20.81 -1.16
C TYR A 130 4.08 20.99 -2.54
N ASN A 131 4.86 22.06 -2.74
CA ASN A 131 5.42 22.49 -4.04
C ASN A 131 6.25 21.46 -4.82
N ASP A 132 6.48 20.25 -4.30
CA ASP A 132 7.23 19.19 -4.98
C ASP A 132 6.70 17.77 -4.70
N SER A 133 5.45 17.68 -4.22
CA SER A 133 4.79 16.40 -4.00
C SER A 133 3.98 16.02 -5.24
N ALA A 134 3.82 14.72 -5.49
CA ALA A 134 2.89 14.23 -6.50
C ALA A 134 1.42 14.64 -6.24
N MET A 135 1.09 15.18 -5.07
CA MET A 135 -0.26 15.62 -4.71
C MET A 135 -0.58 17.01 -5.28
N ALA A 136 -1.80 17.18 -5.77
CA ALA A 136 -2.35 18.42 -6.31
C ALA A 136 -3.38 19.05 -5.35
N LYS A 137 -4.32 18.24 -4.86
CA LYS A 137 -5.43 18.67 -3.99
C LYS A 137 -5.79 17.56 -3.00
N ILE A 138 -6.36 17.94 -1.86
CA ILE A 138 -6.99 17.00 -0.92
C ILE A 138 -8.41 17.50 -0.63
N PHE A 139 -9.40 16.64 -0.83
CA PHE A 139 -10.80 16.88 -0.45
C PHE A 139 -11.13 16.04 0.78
N LYS A 140 -11.48 16.70 1.87
CA LYS A 140 -11.94 16.03 3.09
C LYS A 140 -13.45 15.87 3.06
N LEU A 141 -13.93 14.64 3.13
CA LEU A 141 -15.34 14.29 3.07
C LEU A 141 -15.78 13.59 4.35
N GLU A 142 -16.99 13.89 4.83
CA GLU A 142 -17.52 13.33 6.07
C GLU A 142 -18.98 12.84 5.89
N LYS A 143 -19.30 11.74 6.58
CA LYS A 143 -20.65 11.15 6.69
C LYS A 143 -20.83 10.61 8.10
N GLY A 144 -21.39 11.43 8.99
CA GLY A 144 -21.46 11.11 10.42
C GLY A 144 -20.05 10.99 11.01
N GLU A 145 -19.71 9.83 11.59
CA GLU A 145 -18.36 9.55 12.12
C GLU A 145 -17.38 9.05 11.06
N LYS A 146 -17.86 8.74 9.84
CA LYS A 146 -17.03 8.21 8.76
C LYS A 146 -16.32 9.35 8.03
N LYS A 147 -15.02 9.21 7.81
CA LYS A 147 -14.18 10.19 7.08
C LYS A 147 -13.54 9.56 5.86
N VAL A 148 -13.52 10.30 4.76
CA VAL A 148 -12.84 9.91 3.50
C VAL A 148 -12.07 11.12 3.00
N ASP A 149 -10.77 10.94 2.80
CA ASP A 149 -9.93 11.94 2.16
C ASP A 149 -9.70 11.52 0.70
N VAL A 150 -9.99 12.41 -0.24
CA VAL A 150 -9.71 12.19 -1.67
C VAL A 150 -8.46 13.00 -2.03
N ILE A 151 -7.36 12.29 -2.24
CA ILE A 151 -6.06 12.84 -2.58
C ILE A 151 -5.90 12.80 -4.11
N VAL A 152 -5.89 13.98 -4.72
CA VAL A 152 -5.74 14.13 -6.16
C VAL A 152 -4.27 14.30 -6.52
N THR A 153 -3.80 13.60 -7.54
CA THR A 153 -2.46 13.74 -8.11
C THR A 153 -2.50 14.31 -9.53
N HIS A 154 -1.52 15.18 -9.83
CA HIS A 154 -1.28 15.67 -11.20
C HIS A 154 -0.46 14.69 -12.06
N TRP A 155 -0.10 13.54 -11.49
CA TRP A 155 0.59 12.46 -12.21
C TRP A 155 -0.41 11.59 -12.95
N THR A 156 0.09 10.82 -13.91
CA THR A 156 -0.69 9.86 -14.68
C THR A 156 -1.16 8.66 -13.85
N ALA A 157 -0.59 8.44 -12.66
CA ALA A 157 -0.87 7.28 -11.82
C ALA A 157 -1.27 7.70 -10.40
N ALA A 158 -2.40 7.20 -9.90
CA ALA A 158 -2.89 7.47 -8.55
C ALA A 158 -1.91 7.03 -7.45
N VAL A 159 -1.03 6.06 -7.73
CA VAL A 159 -0.02 5.58 -6.79
C VAL A 159 1.18 6.51 -6.60
N ALA A 160 1.38 7.52 -7.47
CA ALA A 160 2.57 8.37 -7.43
C ALA A 160 2.81 9.07 -6.06
N PRO A 161 1.79 9.62 -5.38
CA PRO A 161 1.95 10.15 -4.03
C PRO A 161 2.39 9.11 -2.99
N ILE A 162 1.98 7.86 -3.15
CA ILE A 162 2.26 6.77 -2.20
C ILE A 162 3.75 6.44 -2.22
N LEU A 163 4.38 6.49 -3.39
CA LEU A 163 5.84 6.32 -3.55
C LEU A 163 6.64 7.45 -2.88
N GLN A 164 5.98 8.54 -2.51
CA GLN A 164 6.57 9.70 -1.84
C GLN A 164 6.22 9.76 -0.35
N PHE A 165 5.60 8.71 0.20
CA PHE A 165 5.31 8.66 1.63
C PHE A 165 6.56 8.81 2.48
N HIS A 166 6.35 9.34 3.69
CA HIS A 166 7.40 9.66 4.65
C HIS A 166 8.18 8.44 5.13
N THR A 167 7.60 7.24 5.05
CA THR A 167 8.30 5.99 5.36
C THR A 167 7.83 4.83 4.49
N THR A 168 8.73 3.89 4.22
CA THR A 168 8.44 2.69 3.43
C THR A 168 7.39 1.77 4.04
N SER A 169 7.19 1.79 5.36
CA SER A 169 6.21 0.94 6.05
C SER A 169 4.78 1.12 5.56
N VAL A 170 4.46 2.31 5.04
CA VAL A 170 3.12 2.71 4.62
C VAL A 170 2.97 2.79 3.11
N MET A 171 4.00 2.39 2.36
CA MET A 171 3.95 2.30 0.90
C MET A 171 3.20 1.04 0.47
N ASN A 172 1.89 1.05 0.70
CA ASN A 172 0.96 -0.01 0.37
C ASN A 172 -0.38 0.57 -0.10
N TYR A 173 -1.10 -0.16 -0.94
CA TYR A 173 -2.37 0.30 -1.49
C TYR A 173 -3.27 -0.86 -1.91
N ILE A 174 -4.55 -0.56 -2.06
CA ILE A 174 -5.61 -1.46 -2.49
C ILE A 174 -6.14 -0.91 -3.82
N THR A 175 -6.08 -1.71 -4.87
CA THR A 175 -6.80 -1.46 -6.14
C THR A 175 -8.19 -2.11 -6.08
N ALA A 176 -8.99 -1.94 -7.13
CA ALA A 176 -10.26 -2.63 -7.28
C ALA A 176 -10.13 -4.17 -7.21
N ASP A 177 -8.95 -4.73 -7.52
CA ASP A 177 -8.73 -6.15 -7.72
C ASP A 177 -7.46 -6.71 -7.08
N SER A 178 -6.66 -5.89 -6.40
CA SER A 178 -5.45 -6.33 -5.71
C SER A 178 -5.12 -5.55 -4.43
N LEU A 179 -4.34 -6.18 -3.55
CA LEU A 179 -3.65 -5.56 -2.42
C LEU A 179 -2.17 -5.58 -2.70
N VAL A 180 -1.52 -4.42 -2.64
CA VAL A 180 -0.11 -4.24 -2.99
C VAL A 180 0.65 -3.67 -1.80
N CYS A 181 1.80 -4.25 -1.50
CA CYS A 181 2.75 -3.74 -0.52
C CYS A 181 4.15 -3.74 -1.12
N LEU A 182 4.77 -2.55 -1.18
CA LEU A 182 6.04 -2.37 -1.88
C LEU A 182 7.26 -2.82 -1.05
N TYR A 183 7.08 -2.92 0.27
CA TYR A 183 8.10 -3.33 1.24
C TYR A 183 7.52 -4.32 2.25
N PRO A 184 7.04 -5.50 1.81
CA PRO A 184 6.26 -6.42 2.63
C PRO A 184 6.96 -6.80 3.93
N ARG A 185 8.24 -7.18 3.87
CA ARG A 185 9.01 -7.61 5.06
C ARG A 185 9.09 -6.51 6.11
N TRP A 186 9.49 -5.30 5.70
CA TRP A 186 9.56 -4.16 6.60
C TRP A 186 8.19 -3.80 7.18
N THR A 187 7.15 -3.76 6.36
CA THR A 187 5.79 -3.48 6.83
C THR A 187 5.31 -4.52 7.86
N THR A 188 5.49 -5.82 7.59
CA THR A 188 5.07 -6.90 8.50
C THR A 188 5.90 -6.96 9.78
N GLU A 189 7.17 -6.56 9.72
CA GLU A 189 8.06 -6.50 10.89
C GLU A 189 7.96 -5.19 11.68
N LYS A 190 7.03 -4.29 11.31
CA LYS A 190 6.92 -2.96 11.95
C LYS A 190 8.22 -2.17 11.82
N LYS A 191 8.93 -2.31 10.71
CA LYS A 191 10.14 -1.56 10.35
C LYS A 191 9.84 -0.57 9.23
N GLY A 192 10.55 0.54 9.21
CA GLY A 192 10.38 1.57 8.19
C GLY A 192 11.66 2.34 7.94
N PHE A 193 11.95 2.57 6.67
CA PHE A 193 12.99 3.51 6.28
C PHE A 193 12.36 4.88 6.04
N VAL A 194 12.95 5.94 6.59
CA VAL A 194 12.51 7.33 6.34
C VAL A 194 12.83 7.66 4.90
N ASN A 195 11.86 8.21 4.17
CA ASN A 195 12.08 8.65 2.81
C ASN A 195 13.12 9.79 2.79
N PRO A 196 14.28 9.61 2.12
CA PRO A 196 15.37 10.56 2.16
C PRO A 196 15.03 11.96 1.67
N ARG A 197 14.03 12.07 0.78
CA ARG A 197 13.55 13.37 0.28
C ARG A 197 13.16 14.32 1.40
N LEU A 198 12.66 13.79 2.52
CA LEU A 198 12.22 14.61 3.65
C LEU A 198 13.35 15.43 4.28
N TYR A 199 14.56 14.86 4.37
CA TYR A 199 15.71 15.52 4.99
C TYR A 199 16.72 16.06 3.97
N LEU A 200 16.83 15.47 2.77
CA LEU A 200 17.72 15.96 1.72
C LEU A 200 17.18 17.21 1.04
N GLU A 201 15.87 17.29 0.81
CA GLU A 201 15.25 18.43 0.12
C GLU A 201 14.81 19.54 1.10
N GLY A 202 15.06 19.36 2.40
CA GLY A 202 14.61 20.29 3.46
C GLY A 202 13.08 20.40 3.57
N LYS A 203 12.34 19.40 3.07
CA LYS A 203 10.87 19.42 2.95
C LYS A 203 10.13 18.81 4.14
N SER A 204 10.81 18.66 5.27
CA SER A 204 10.15 18.19 6.50
C SER A 204 9.18 19.25 7.01
N THR A 205 7.90 19.07 6.72
CA THR A 205 6.81 19.85 7.32
C THR A 205 6.44 19.30 8.69
N LEU A 206 5.75 20.11 9.52
CA LEU A 206 5.17 19.62 10.77
C LEU A 206 4.28 18.38 10.53
N HIS A 207 3.48 18.41 9.47
CA HIS A 207 2.63 17.29 9.06
C HIS A 207 3.43 16.01 8.75
N THR A 208 4.60 16.14 8.12
CA THR A 208 5.49 15.00 7.86
C THR A 208 5.98 14.36 9.16
N VAL A 209 6.41 15.19 10.12
CA VAL A 209 6.87 14.74 11.43
C VAL A 209 5.73 14.07 12.20
N GLU A 210 4.53 14.66 12.19
CA GLU A 210 3.33 14.08 12.78
C GLU A 210 2.99 12.73 12.16
N GLY A 211 3.10 12.60 10.82
CA GLY A 211 2.93 11.35 10.09
C GLY A 211 3.90 10.26 10.56
N LEU A 212 5.20 10.59 10.65
CA LEU A 212 6.21 9.67 11.18
C LEU A 212 5.91 9.26 12.63
N MET A 213 5.63 10.24 13.49
CA MET A 213 5.37 10.02 14.91
C MET A 213 4.08 9.21 15.15
N LYS A 214 3.06 9.36 14.30
CA LYS A 214 1.85 8.53 14.30
C LYS A 214 2.21 7.05 14.18
N TYR A 215 3.09 6.67 13.27
CA TYR A 215 3.48 5.26 13.08
C TYR A 215 4.49 4.78 14.13
N VAL A 216 5.40 5.64 14.60
CA VAL A 216 6.23 5.32 15.78
C VAL A 216 5.36 5.00 17.00
N GLY A 217 4.33 5.81 17.26
CA GLY A 217 3.35 5.58 18.33
C GLY A 217 2.54 4.29 18.17
N ARG A 218 2.47 3.74 16.94
CA ARG A 218 1.86 2.44 16.61
C ARG A 218 2.87 1.28 16.65
N GLY A 219 4.05 1.50 17.23
CA GLY A 219 5.08 0.48 17.43
C GLY A 219 6.02 0.25 16.26
N PHE A 220 6.01 1.11 15.23
CA PHE A 220 6.97 1.01 14.13
C PHE A 220 8.36 1.51 14.55
N LYS A 221 9.38 0.74 14.18
CA LYS A 221 10.80 1.11 14.24
C LYS A 221 11.18 1.80 12.93
N ILE A 222 10.99 3.12 12.89
CA ILE A 222 11.35 3.94 11.75
C ILE A 222 12.78 4.46 11.90
N ARG A 223 13.61 4.34 10.86
CA ARG A 223 15.04 4.75 10.85
C ARG A 223 15.39 5.48 9.56
N ALA A 224 16.26 6.49 9.67
CA ALA A 224 16.81 7.21 8.52
C ALA A 224 18.08 6.54 7.93
N ASP A 225 18.64 5.57 8.65
CA ASP A 225 19.77 4.76 8.22
C ASP A 225 19.28 3.32 8.02
N PRO A 226 19.35 2.77 6.78
CA PRO A 226 18.83 1.44 6.51
C PRO A 226 19.63 0.34 7.23
N LEU A 227 20.91 0.58 7.57
CA LEU A 227 21.73 -0.38 8.32
C LEU A 227 21.16 -0.65 9.71
N GLN A 228 20.48 0.34 10.31
CA GLN A 228 19.85 0.21 11.62
C GLN A 228 18.58 -0.65 11.60
N LEU A 229 18.10 -1.04 10.41
CA LEU A 229 17.01 -2.00 10.24
C LEU A 229 17.50 -3.45 10.14
N GLY A 230 18.82 -3.67 10.09
CA GLY A 230 19.47 -4.98 10.16
C GLY A 230 19.47 -5.79 8.87
N GLU A 231 19.12 -5.17 7.74
CA GLU A 231 18.63 -5.88 6.55
C GLU A 231 19.11 -5.30 5.22
N HIS A 232 20.19 -4.55 5.28
CA HIS A 232 20.71 -3.83 4.13
C HIS A 232 22.01 -4.47 3.65
N ASN A 233 21.95 -5.10 2.48
CA ASN A 233 23.10 -5.62 1.77
C ASN A 233 23.12 -4.99 0.36
N CYS A 234 24.04 -4.06 0.12
CA CYS A 234 24.24 -3.43 -1.19
C CYS A 234 25.22 -4.21 -2.07
N GLU A 235 25.92 -5.22 -1.53
CA GLU A 235 26.98 -5.94 -2.23
C GLU A 235 26.43 -7.07 -3.11
N ASP A 236 25.31 -7.68 -2.71
CA ASP A 236 24.74 -8.81 -3.43
C ASP A 236 23.67 -8.36 -4.44
N ASN A 237 24.14 -8.01 -5.65
CA ASN A 237 23.30 -8.05 -6.85
C ASN A 237 22.84 -9.48 -7.22
N THR A 238 23.26 -10.49 -6.45
CA THR A 238 23.07 -11.91 -6.75
C THR A 238 22.05 -12.61 -5.84
N ASP A 239 21.70 -12.02 -4.70
CA ASP A 239 20.69 -12.55 -3.78
C ASP A 239 19.46 -11.63 -3.74
N ASN A 240 18.27 -12.23 -3.72
CA ASN A 240 16.93 -11.62 -3.64
C ASN A 240 16.68 -10.80 -2.34
N GLN A 241 17.66 -10.06 -1.85
CA GLN A 241 17.55 -9.17 -0.68
C GLN A 241 17.82 -7.70 -1.04
N GLY A 242 18.24 -7.43 -2.28
CA GLY A 242 18.50 -6.07 -2.74
C GLY A 242 17.26 -5.16 -2.75
N GLY A 243 16.03 -5.70 -2.76
CA GLY A 243 14.79 -4.90 -2.80
C GLY A 243 14.67 -3.83 -1.71
N TYR A 244 15.36 -4.02 -0.58
CA TYR A 244 15.31 -3.14 0.57
C TYR A 244 16.47 -2.14 0.63
N CYS A 245 17.39 -2.18 -0.34
CA CYS A 245 18.38 -1.12 -0.53
C CYS A 245 17.68 0.15 -1.06
N PRO A 246 17.84 1.31 -0.40
CA PRO A 246 17.18 2.53 -0.85
C PRO A 246 17.76 3.08 -2.17
N HIS A 247 18.98 2.68 -2.57
CA HIS A 247 19.58 2.99 -3.87
C HIS A 247 19.21 2.00 -4.98
N LYS A 248 18.49 0.91 -4.68
CA LYS A 248 18.02 0.00 -5.72
C LYS A 248 16.86 0.64 -6.46
N LEU A 249 16.93 0.60 -7.78
CA LEU A 249 15.80 0.93 -8.64
C LEU A 249 14.70 -0.13 -8.45
N ARG A 250 13.53 0.30 -8.00
CA ARG A 250 12.35 -0.53 -7.73
C ARG A 250 11.26 -0.21 -8.75
N SER A 251 10.34 -1.15 -8.95
CA SER A 251 9.13 -0.94 -9.75
C SER A 251 7.90 -1.54 -9.08
N THR A 252 6.70 -1.11 -9.47
CA THR A 252 5.45 -1.60 -8.85
C THR A 252 5.15 -3.06 -9.18
N VAL A 253 5.98 -3.67 -10.03
CA VAL A 253 5.85 -5.04 -10.53
C VAL A 253 7.14 -5.85 -10.35
N ASP A 254 8.08 -5.38 -9.51
CA ASP A 254 9.29 -6.16 -9.23
C ASP A 254 9.05 -7.31 -8.24
N ASP A 255 9.97 -8.27 -8.22
CA ASP A 255 9.85 -9.52 -7.43
C ASP A 255 9.79 -9.30 -5.91
N GLU A 256 10.11 -8.09 -5.44
CA GLU A 256 10.13 -7.74 -4.02
C GLU A 256 8.81 -7.07 -3.59
N VAL A 257 7.94 -6.71 -4.56
CA VAL A 257 6.58 -6.25 -4.30
C VAL A 257 5.69 -7.46 -3.99
N MET A 258 5.02 -7.40 -2.83
CA MET A 258 3.96 -8.35 -2.53
C MET A 258 2.66 -7.85 -3.16
N GLN A 259 2.10 -8.65 -4.06
CA GLN A 259 0.79 -8.40 -4.67
C GLN A 259 -0.14 -9.58 -4.46
N TRP A 260 -1.32 -9.31 -3.90
CA TRP A 260 -2.38 -10.30 -3.72
C TRP A 260 -3.60 -9.93 -4.55
N ASN A 261 -3.93 -10.76 -5.55
CA ASN A 261 -5.07 -10.53 -6.44
C ASN A 261 -6.35 -11.17 -5.88
N TYR A 262 -7.41 -10.38 -5.74
CA TYR A 262 -8.72 -10.86 -5.25
C TYR A 262 -9.49 -11.64 -6.32
N SER A 263 -9.30 -11.30 -7.60
CA SER A 263 -9.91 -11.99 -8.73
C SER A 263 -8.96 -13.05 -9.28
N PRO A 264 -9.46 -14.16 -9.88
CA PRO A 264 -8.62 -15.00 -10.72
C PRO A 264 -7.97 -14.10 -11.78
N THR A 265 -6.65 -14.19 -11.95
CA THR A 265 -5.98 -13.52 -13.06
C THR A 265 -6.72 -13.92 -14.33
N LYS A 266 -7.30 -12.94 -15.04
CA LYS A 266 -7.80 -13.17 -16.39
C LYS A 266 -6.56 -13.44 -17.24
N THR A 267 -6.23 -14.72 -17.45
CA THR A 267 -5.18 -15.10 -18.40
C THR A 267 -5.67 -14.79 -19.80
N LEU A 268 -5.16 -13.69 -20.36
CA LEU A 268 -5.32 -13.37 -21.78
C LEU A 268 -4.07 -13.89 -22.50
N GLY A 269 -3.97 -15.22 -22.66
CA GLY A 269 -2.79 -15.92 -23.20
C GLY A 269 -1.79 -16.42 -22.14
N GLU A 270 -0.57 -16.79 -22.57
CA GLU A 270 0.54 -17.25 -21.70
C GLU A 270 1.12 -16.15 -20.80
N THR A 271 0.68 -14.91 -20.98
CA THR A 271 1.12 -13.77 -20.16
C THR A 271 0.13 -13.57 -19.02
N THR A 272 0.60 -13.69 -17.78
CA THR A 272 -0.16 -13.25 -16.60
C THR A 272 -0.33 -11.74 -16.68
N ILE A 273 -1.50 -11.27 -17.11
CA ILE A 273 -1.82 -9.85 -17.11
C ILE A 273 -2.13 -9.45 -15.67
N VAL A 274 -1.12 -8.87 -15.00
CA VAL A 274 -1.33 -8.04 -13.81
C VAL A 274 -2.23 -6.87 -14.24
N CYS A 275 -3.27 -6.57 -13.45
CA CYS A 275 -4.30 -5.56 -13.73
C CYS A 275 -3.76 -4.36 -14.52
N GLN A 276 -4.10 -4.33 -15.81
CA GLN A 276 -3.54 -3.43 -16.83
C GLN A 276 -3.94 -1.97 -16.67
N THR A 277 -4.69 -1.60 -15.63
CA THR A 277 -5.25 -0.27 -15.50
C THR A 277 -4.27 0.75 -14.93
N MET A 278 -3.18 0.32 -14.28
CA MET A 278 -2.17 1.24 -13.75
C MET A 278 -0.83 1.14 -14.47
N PRO A 279 -0.20 2.28 -14.81
CA PRO A 279 1.14 2.27 -15.40
C PRO A 279 2.16 1.70 -14.41
N VAL A 280 3.21 1.07 -14.94
CA VAL A 280 4.35 0.63 -14.12
C VAL A 280 5.08 1.86 -13.64
N MET A 281 5.17 2.02 -12.32
CA MET A 281 5.91 3.11 -11.72
C MET A 281 7.26 2.59 -11.24
N VAL A 282 8.31 3.29 -11.64
CA VAL A 282 9.69 3.03 -11.20
C VAL A 282 10.09 4.11 -10.19
N TRP A 283 10.77 3.71 -9.11
CA TRP A 283 11.28 4.65 -8.10
C TRP A 283 12.60 4.18 -7.50
N CYS A 284 13.30 5.11 -6.86
CA CYS A 284 14.48 4.86 -6.03
C CYS A 284 14.39 5.82 -4.83
N LEU A 285 14.65 5.35 -3.61
CA LEU A 285 14.52 6.19 -2.40
C LEU A 285 15.75 7.10 -2.22
N GLY A 286 16.94 6.63 -2.61
CA GLY A 286 18.21 7.34 -2.47
C GLY A 286 18.68 7.42 -1.02
N GLY A 287 19.24 8.57 -0.62
CA GLY A 287 19.77 8.78 0.73
C GLY A 287 21.30 8.71 0.80
N TYR A 288 21.83 8.68 2.02
CA TYR A 288 23.27 8.56 2.24
C TYR A 288 23.79 7.25 1.66
N GLU A 289 24.97 7.26 1.07
CA GLU A 289 25.62 6.09 0.46
C GLU A 289 25.50 4.85 1.36
N CYS A 290 25.11 3.70 0.79
CA CYS A 290 25.46 2.42 1.41
C CYS A 290 26.97 2.44 1.64
N ALA A 291 27.48 1.78 2.68
CA ALA A 291 28.92 1.75 2.99
C ALA A 291 29.84 1.18 1.86
N VAL A 292 29.28 0.82 0.70
CA VAL A 292 29.94 0.12 -0.41
C VAL A 292 29.51 0.75 -1.75
N GLY A 293 30.29 1.69 -2.27
CA GLY A 293 30.28 2.02 -3.71
C GLY A 293 30.10 3.50 -4.10
N ASN A 294 31.22 4.12 -4.46
CA ASN A 294 31.45 5.35 -5.25
C ASN A 294 30.65 6.65 -4.99
N LYS A 295 31.43 7.70 -4.79
CA LYS A 295 31.10 9.00 -4.18
C LYS A 295 30.34 10.02 -5.03
N ASP A 296 29.87 9.68 -6.22
CA ASP A 296 29.68 10.71 -7.26
C ASP A 296 28.26 10.95 -7.81
N GLU A 297 27.21 10.25 -7.38
CA GLU A 297 25.87 10.60 -7.87
C GLU A 297 24.79 10.58 -6.78
N THR A 298 24.45 11.77 -6.26
CA THR A 298 23.15 12.00 -5.62
C THR A 298 22.05 11.91 -6.67
N MET A 299 21.63 10.70 -7.04
CA MET A 299 20.43 10.50 -7.86
C MET A 299 19.22 11.01 -7.08
N SER A 300 18.62 12.09 -7.58
CA SER A 300 17.26 12.50 -7.23
C SER A 300 16.26 11.45 -7.74
N MET A 301 15.13 11.30 -7.05
CA MET A 301 14.04 10.38 -7.43
C MET A 301 13.69 10.55 -8.92
N MET A 302 14.05 9.57 -9.74
CA MET A 302 13.64 9.53 -11.14
C MET A 302 12.40 8.64 -11.22
N PHE A 303 11.24 9.26 -11.40
CA PHE A 303 10.04 8.54 -11.77
C PHE A 303 9.97 8.49 -13.29
N VAL A 304 10.15 7.31 -13.85
CA VAL A 304 9.89 7.07 -15.27
C VAL A 304 8.57 6.31 -15.34
N CYS A 305 7.54 6.92 -15.92
CA CYS A 305 6.40 6.17 -16.45
C CYS A 305 6.89 5.50 -17.74
N ALA A 306 6.94 4.18 -17.75
CA ALA A 306 7.17 3.38 -18.95
C ALA A 306 5.85 3.07 -19.65
#